data_AF-A0A8E0MEV3-F1
#
_entry.id   AF-A0A8E0MEV3-F1
#
_cell.length_a   1.000
_cell.length_b   1.000
_cell.length_c   1.000
_cell.angle_alpha   90.00
_cell.angle_beta   90.00
_cell.angle_gamma   90.00
#
_symmetry.space_group_name_H-M   'P 1'
#
loop_
_entity.id
_entity.type
_entity.pdbx_description
1 polymer ?
#
loop_
_entity_poly.entity_id
_entity_poly.type
_entity_poly.pdbx_seq_one_letter_code
_entity_poly.pdbx_strand_id
1 'polypeptide(L)'
;KNVGYVRDPYFFKFGVHPDGTSRRLAGAIFAIYRIVDGQKLYLDLSPATDLKNKWVASTDALHDDRVNKFVSDKDGLVNTGERFLSAGTYYFEELQSVPGYELDEKSRAIKIEIPDSWLDDDDNYRYVLIDGQPMKENIGGIVTPEMISIGNPRVYNYTDRSSTSSESDPTPPTGQSDQLDKPTGAGATGYLPAMSDWQNLSLVLIGIGLLTLATYFLIKHKKARNHP
;
A
#
# COMPACT_ATOMS: atom_id res chain seq x y z
N LYS A 1 15.81 -33.53 -14.94
CA LYS A 1 14.50 -33.08 -14.43
C LYS A 1 14.50 -31.56 -14.51
N ASN A 2 13.85 -30.97 -15.53
CA ASN A 2 13.78 -29.51 -15.65
C ASN A 2 12.70 -29.01 -14.71
N VAL A 3 13.06 -28.77 -13.45
CA VAL A 3 12.17 -28.08 -12.51
C VAL A 3 12.24 -26.61 -12.90
N GLY A 4 11.19 -26.08 -13.53
CA GLY A 4 11.14 -24.66 -13.88
C GLY A 4 11.14 -23.82 -12.60
N TYR A 5 11.99 -22.80 -12.57
CA TYR A 5 12.07 -21.86 -11.45
C TYR A 5 10.82 -20.96 -11.43
N VAL A 6 10.08 -21.02 -10.33
CA VAL A 6 8.88 -20.21 -10.08
C VAL A 6 8.79 -19.87 -8.59
N ARG A 7 8.06 -18.80 -8.26
CA ARG A 7 7.84 -18.28 -6.90
C ARG A 7 6.36 -17.95 -6.69
N ASP A 8 5.94 -17.77 -5.44
CA ASP A 8 4.53 -17.66 -5.04
C ASP A 8 4.28 -16.36 -4.23
N PRO A 9 4.14 -15.21 -4.90
CA PRO A 9 4.01 -13.92 -4.22
C PRO A 9 2.77 -13.80 -3.34
N TYR A 10 2.94 -13.17 -2.18
CA TYR A 10 1.86 -12.82 -1.29
C TYR A 10 2.19 -11.55 -0.49
N PHE A 11 1.17 -10.91 0.06
CA PHE A 11 1.33 -9.83 1.02
C PHE A 11 0.12 -9.74 1.94
N PHE A 12 0.21 -8.89 2.96
CA PHE A 12 -0.88 -8.62 3.87
C PHE A 12 -1.40 -7.19 3.68
N LYS A 13 -2.69 -7.09 3.42
CA LYS A 13 -3.42 -5.85 3.26
C LYS A 13 -3.83 -5.29 4.62
N PHE A 14 -3.41 -4.07 4.88
CA PHE A 14 -3.76 -3.32 6.08
C PHE A 14 -4.49 -2.02 5.73
N GLY A 15 -5.32 -1.58 6.65
CA GLY A 15 -6.03 -0.32 6.65
C GLY A 15 -5.54 0.52 7.81
N VAL A 16 -5.18 1.77 7.56
CA VAL A 16 -4.68 2.73 8.55
C VAL A 16 -5.78 3.75 8.83
N HIS A 17 -6.14 3.87 10.10
CA HIS A 17 -7.09 4.86 10.60
C HIS A 17 -6.42 6.21 10.86
N PRO A 18 -7.19 7.31 10.95
CA PRO A 18 -6.64 8.64 11.21
C PRO A 18 -5.89 8.76 12.53
N ASP A 19 -6.21 7.90 13.52
CA ASP A 19 -5.53 7.81 14.80
C ASP A 19 -4.17 7.07 14.74
N GLY A 20 -3.77 6.60 13.55
CA GLY A 20 -2.53 5.87 13.31
C GLY A 20 -2.63 4.37 13.62
N THR A 21 -3.76 3.88 14.13
CA THR A 21 -3.96 2.43 14.31
C THR A 21 -4.15 1.74 12.96
N SER A 22 -3.74 0.47 12.88
CA SER A 22 -3.89 -0.32 11.67
C SER A 22 -4.55 -1.67 11.93
N ARG A 23 -5.36 -2.14 10.98
CA ARG A 23 -5.99 -3.46 11.03
C ARG A 23 -5.86 -4.18 9.69
N ARG A 24 -5.98 -5.51 9.71
CA ARG A 24 -6.04 -6.35 8.49
C ARG A 24 -7.32 -6.04 7.72
N LEU A 25 -7.23 -6.02 6.39
CA LEU A 25 -8.36 -5.74 5.50
C LEU A 25 -8.75 -6.97 4.70
N ALA A 26 -9.98 -7.43 4.91
CA ALA A 26 -10.59 -8.49 4.12
C ALA A 26 -11.45 -7.90 3.00
N GLY A 27 -11.43 -8.53 1.83
CA GLY A 27 -12.29 -8.21 0.69
C GLY A 27 -11.73 -7.22 -0.32
N ALA A 28 -10.48 -6.77 -0.20
CA ALA A 28 -9.83 -6.01 -1.26
C ALA A 28 -9.56 -6.94 -2.45
N ILE A 29 -9.86 -6.48 -3.67
CA ILE A 29 -9.76 -7.29 -4.89
C ILE A 29 -8.57 -6.80 -5.71
N PHE A 30 -7.68 -7.73 -6.04
CA PHE A 30 -6.49 -7.50 -6.83
C PHE A 30 -6.49 -8.32 -8.12
N ALA A 31 -5.80 -7.83 -9.13
CA ALA A 31 -5.30 -8.65 -10.23
C ALA A 31 -3.77 -8.49 -10.35
N ILE A 32 -3.13 -9.44 -11.03
CA ILE A 32 -1.70 -9.33 -11.34
C ILE A 32 -1.54 -8.91 -12.79
N TYR A 33 -0.67 -7.94 -13.06
CA TYR A 33 -0.28 -7.59 -14.41
C TYR A 33 1.24 -7.55 -14.59
N ARG A 34 1.65 -7.59 -15.85
CA ARG A 34 3.01 -7.26 -16.30
C ARG A 34 2.95 -6.26 -17.44
N ILE A 35 4.08 -5.62 -17.71
CA ILE A 35 4.24 -4.73 -18.86
C ILE A 35 5.15 -5.41 -19.87
N VAL A 36 4.68 -5.57 -21.10
CA VAL A 36 5.44 -6.12 -22.24
C VAL A 36 5.27 -5.15 -23.40
N ASP A 37 6.36 -4.64 -23.95
CA ASP A 37 6.36 -3.66 -25.06
C ASP A 37 5.44 -2.45 -24.80
N GLY A 38 5.41 -1.96 -23.56
CA GLY A 38 4.56 -0.86 -23.12
C GLY A 38 3.08 -1.20 -22.91
N GLN A 39 2.68 -2.46 -23.14
CA GLN A 39 1.31 -2.92 -22.95
C GLN A 39 1.13 -3.61 -21.59
N LYS A 40 0.07 -3.22 -20.87
CA LYS A 40 -0.37 -3.90 -19.65
C LYS A 40 -1.10 -5.20 -20.01
N LEU A 41 -0.60 -6.33 -19.49
CA LEU A 41 -1.21 -7.64 -19.66
C LEU A 41 -1.48 -8.26 -18.30
N TYR A 42 -2.72 -8.68 -18.07
CA TYR A 42 -3.18 -9.29 -16.83
C TYR A 42 -2.99 -10.80 -16.85
N LEU A 43 -2.74 -11.36 -15.66
CA LEU A 43 -2.67 -12.79 -15.46
C LEU A 43 -4.04 -13.41 -15.72
N ASP A 44 -4.08 -14.35 -16.66
CA ASP A 44 -5.31 -15.05 -17.04
C ASP A 44 -5.69 -16.11 -16.00
N LEU A 45 -6.99 -16.41 -15.84
CA LEU A 45 -7.54 -17.39 -14.90
C LEU A 45 -7.22 -18.85 -15.26
N SER A 46 -6.88 -19.13 -16.51
CA SER A 46 -6.55 -20.48 -16.98
C SER A 46 -5.49 -21.14 -16.09
N PRO A 47 -5.60 -22.46 -15.82
CA PRO A 47 -4.56 -23.18 -15.10
C PRO A 47 -3.23 -23.04 -15.84
N ALA A 48 -2.15 -22.93 -15.07
CA ALA A 48 -0.82 -22.88 -15.65
C ALA A 48 -0.50 -24.23 -16.33
N THR A 49 -0.24 -24.19 -17.63
CA THR A 49 0.22 -25.35 -18.41
C THR A 49 1.73 -25.26 -18.57
N ASP A 50 2.47 -26.33 -18.28
CA ASP A 50 3.94 -26.39 -18.44
C ASP A 50 4.70 -25.25 -17.73
N LEU A 51 4.24 -24.88 -16.53
CA LEU A 51 4.77 -23.76 -15.74
C LEU A 51 4.67 -22.38 -16.43
N LYS A 52 3.83 -22.25 -17.46
CA LYS A 52 3.60 -21.00 -18.18
C LYS A 52 2.23 -20.45 -17.88
N ASN A 53 2.21 -19.20 -17.41
CA ASN A 53 0.99 -18.43 -17.29
C ASN A 53 0.55 -17.87 -18.64
N LYS A 54 -0.76 -17.83 -18.86
CA LYS A 54 -1.38 -17.04 -19.92
C LYS A 54 -1.61 -15.61 -19.43
N TRP A 55 -1.59 -14.68 -20.38
CA TRP A 55 -1.74 -13.26 -20.11
C TRP A 55 -2.71 -12.66 -21.12
N VAL A 56 -3.60 -11.79 -20.66
CA VAL A 56 -4.66 -11.17 -21.46
C VAL A 56 -4.65 -9.67 -21.34
N ALA A 57 -4.93 -8.97 -22.43
CA ALA A 57 -5.26 -7.55 -22.39
C ALA A 57 -6.71 -7.39 -21.92
N SER A 58 -6.93 -6.41 -21.05
CA SER A 58 -8.26 -6.05 -20.56
C SER A 58 -8.34 -4.54 -20.33
N THR A 59 -9.48 -3.95 -20.66
CA THR A 59 -9.82 -2.55 -20.34
C THR A 59 -10.66 -2.42 -19.08
N ASP A 60 -11.15 -3.54 -18.54
CA ASP A 60 -11.96 -3.61 -17.32
C ASP A 60 -11.63 -4.91 -16.57
N ALA A 61 -10.45 -4.94 -15.95
CA ALA A 61 -9.93 -6.13 -15.29
C ALA A 61 -10.81 -6.62 -14.11
N LEU A 62 -11.61 -5.73 -13.51
CA LEU A 62 -12.50 -6.08 -12.41
C LEU A 62 -13.62 -7.00 -12.88
N HIS A 63 -14.21 -6.71 -14.04
CA HIS A 63 -15.37 -7.44 -14.57
C HIS A 63 -15.03 -8.42 -15.71
N ASP A 64 -13.76 -8.52 -16.12
CA ASP A 64 -13.33 -9.44 -17.17
C ASP A 64 -13.05 -10.84 -16.63
N ASP A 65 -13.95 -11.79 -16.84
CA ASP A 65 -13.88 -13.18 -16.33
C ASP A 65 -12.58 -13.93 -16.69
N ARG A 66 -11.84 -13.47 -17.70
CA ARG A 66 -10.54 -14.05 -18.08
C ARG A 66 -9.43 -13.65 -17.12
N VAL A 67 -9.54 -12.49 -16.48
CA VAL A 67 -8.54 -12.00 -15.53
C VAL A 67 -8.67 -12.75 -14.22
N ASN A 68 -7.56 -13.24 -13.68
CA ASN A 68 -7.53 -13.87 -12.37
C ASN A 68 -7.59 -12.81 -11.25
N LYS A 69 -8.48 -13.00 -10.28
CA LYS A 69 -8.64 -12.09 -9.13
C LYS A 69 -8.16 -12.74 -7.86
N PHE A 70 -7.50 -11.95 -7.03
CA PHE A 70 -6.99 -12.32 -5.73
C PHE A 70 -7.66 -11.44 -4.69
N VAL A 71 -8.37 -12.05 -3.76
CA VAL A 71 -9.14 -11.33 -2.73
C VAL A 71 -8.40 -11.44 -1.41
N SER A 72 -8.23 -10.33 -0.70
CA SER A 72 -7.64 -10.36 0.63
C SER A 72 -8.57 -11.09 1.60
N ASP A 73 -8.04 -12.07 2.32
CA ASP A 73 -8.85 -12.88 3.24
C ASP A 73 -9.09 -12.19 4.59
N LYS A 74 -9.69 -12.91 5.56
CA LYS A 74 -9.93 -12.40 6.92
C LYS A 74 -8.67 -11.97 7.67
N ASP A 75 -7.52 -12.52 7.30
CA ASP A 75 -6.21 -12.17 7.87
C ASP A 75 -5.52 -11.10 7.00
N GLY A 76 -6.22 -10.53 6.02
CA GLY A 76 -5.69 -9.58 5.06
C GLY A 76 -4.72 -10.20 4.07
N LEU A 77 -4.57 -11.52 4.02
CA LEU A 77 -3.63 -12.17 3.12
C LEU A 77 -4.16 -12.09 1.69
N VAL A 78 -3.36 -11.52 0.79
CA VAL A 78 -3.49 -11.65 -0.66
C VAL A 78 -2.41 -12.61 -1.11
N ASN A 79 -2.81 -13.77 -1.61
CA ASN A 79 -1.90 -14.87 -1.98
C ASN A 79 -2.21 -15.33 -3.40
N THR A 80 -1.17 -15.61 -4.19
CA THR A 80 -1.34 -16.21 -5.52
C THR A 80 -1.81 -17.66 -5.47
N GLY A 81 -1.70 -18.33 -4.32
CA GLY A 81 -2.21 -19.69 -4.11
C GLY A 81 -1.52 -20.70 -5.01
N GLU A 82 -2.27 -21.42 -5.83
CA GLU A 82 -1.70 -22.36 -6.81
C GLU A 82 -1.07 -21.67 -8.03
N ARG A 83 -1.17 -20.33 -8.10
CA ARG A 83 -0.55 -19.54 -9.17
C ARG A 83 0.86 -19.16 -8.76
N PHE A 84 1.79 -19.52 -9.62
CA PHE A 84 3.20 -19.23 -9.45
C PHE A 84 3.67 -18.31 -10.59
N LEU A 85 4.68 -17.49 -10.33
CA LEU A 85 5.26 -16.57 -11.30
C LEU A 85 6.75 -16.89 -11.50
N SER A 86 7.21 -16.80 -12.74
CA SER A 86 8.63 -16.92 -13.08
C SER A 86 9.39 -15.66 -12.66
N ALA A 87 10.71 -15.69 -12.78
CA ALA A 87 11.56 -14.50 -12.66
C ALA A 87 11.04 -13.33 -13.49
N GLY A 88 11.11 -12.12 -12.95
CA GLY A 88 10.67 -10.90 -13.63
C GLY A 88 10.02 -9.86 -12.72
N THR A 89 9.46 -8.83 -13.35
CA THR A 89 8.74 -7.75 -12.67
C THR A 89 7.25 -7.81 -13.02
N TYR A 90 6.42 -7.80 -11.99
CA TYR A 90 4.97 -7.83 -12.07
C TYR A 90 4.40 -6.81 -11.09
N TYR A 91 3.07 -6.70 -11.05
CA TYR A 91 2.39 -5.79 -10.16
C TYR A 91 1.08 -6.40 -9.69
N PHE A 92 0.79 -6.30 -8.40
CA PHE A 92 -0.59 -6.38 -7.93
C PHE A 92 -1.25 -5.02 -8.18
N GLU A 93 -2.37 -5.02 -8.88
CA GLU A 93 -3.24 -3.85 -9.06
C GLU A 93 -4.48 -4.03 -8.18
N GLU A 94 -4.68 -3.15 -7.21
CA GLU A 94 -5.94 -3.08 -6.50
C GLU A 94 -7.02 -2.57 -7.48
N LEU A 95 -7.98 -3.45 -7.77
CA LEU A 95 -9.12 -3.16 -8.64
C LEU A 95 -10.30 -2.63 -7.84
N GLN A 96 -10.42 -3.07 -6.58
CA GLN A 96 -11.44 -2.64 -5.65
C GLN A 96 -10.89 -2.63 -4.22
N SER A 97 -10.96 -1.47 -3.55
CA SER A 97 -10.60 -1.32 -2.14
C SER A 97 -11.74 -1.81 -1.22
N VAL A 98 -11.43 -1.98 0.07
CA VAL A 98 -12.43 -2.25 1.11
C VAL A 98 -13.21 -0.96 1.42
N PRO A 99 -14.55 -1.02 1.60
CA PRO A 99 -15.35 0.17 1.95
C PRO A 99 -14.77 0.96 3.13
N GLY A 100 -14.68 2.29 2.96
CA GLY A 100 -14.10 3.22 3.94
C GLY A 100 -12.58 3.37 3.86
N TYR A 101 -11.92 2.74 2.89
CA TYR A 101 -10.49 2.91 2.61
C TYR A 101 -10.25 3.35 1.16
N GLU A 102 -9.35 4.30 0.99
CA GLU A 102 -9.01 4.89 -0.30
C GLU A 102 -8.36 3.85 -1.21
N LEU A 103 -8.81 3.84 -2.47
CA LEU A 103 -8.09 3.18 -3.55
C LEU A 103 -7.01 4.12 -4.09
N ASP A 104 -5.87 4.15 -3.39
CA ASP A 104 -4.78 5.08 -3.67
C ASP A 104 -3.92 4.65 -4.89
N GLU A 105 -3.19 5.60 -5.46
CA GLU A 105 -2.34 5.33 -6.63
C GLU A 105 -1.24 4.29 -6.35
N LYS A 106 -0.75 4.24 -5.11
CA LYS A 106 0.27 3.26 -4.69
C LYS A 106 -0.28 1.84 -4.69
N SER A 107 -1.51 1.64 -4.21
CA SER A 107 -2.14 0.31 -4.17
C SER A 107 -2.62 -0.15 -5.53
N ARG A 108 -2.79 0.76 -6.49
CA ARG A 108 -3.01 0.41 -7.91
C ARG A 108 -1.77 -0.20 -8.60
N ALA A 109 -0.58 -0.10 -8.01
CA ALA A 109 0.63 -0.64 -8.61
C ALA A 109 1.65 -1.11 -7.56
N ILE A 110 1.30 -2.16 -6.82
CA ILE A 110 2.20 -2.79 -5.84
C ILE A 110 3.20 -3.67 -6.61
N LYS A 111 4.46 -3.24 -6.67
CA LYS A 111 5.50 -3.92 -7.45
C LYS A 111 5.82 -5.29 -6.87
N ILE A 112 5.99 -6.28 -7.74
CA ILE A 112 6.47 -7.63 -7.42
C ILE A 112 7.78 -7.83 -8.19
N GLU A 113 8.86 -8.13 -7.48
CA GLU A 113 10.16 -8.41 -8.09
C GLU A 113 10.58 -9.82 -7.73
N ILE A 114 10.67 -10.67 -8.74
CA ILE A 114 11.01 -12.09 -8.59
C ILE A 114 12.42 -12.29 -9.14
N PRO A 115 13.40 -12.69 -8.30
CA PRO A 115 14.75 -12.97 -8.75
C PRO A 115 14.77 -14.16 -9.73
N ASP A 116 15.86 -14.37 -10.46
CA ASP A 116 16.02 -15.49 -11.40
C ASP A 116 16.56 -16.78 -10.77
N SER A 117 16.87 -16.75 -9.49
CA SER A 117 17.36 -17.88 -8.70
C SER A 117 16.90 -17.79 -7.24
N TRP A 118 17.03 -18.88 -6.49
CA TRP A 118 16.76 -18.88 -5.05
C TRP A 118 17.92 -18.30 -4.24
N LEU A 119 19.14 -18.48 -4.73
CA LEU A 119 20.38 -18.08 -4.07
C LEU A 119 21.21 -17.21 -5.03
N ASP A 120 22.01 -16.31 -4.50
CA ASP A 120 23.08 -15.65 -5.24
C ASP A 120 24.36 -16.50 -5.26
N ASP A 121 25.44 -15.96 -5.84
CA ASP A 121 26.72 -16.66 -6.00
C ASP A 121 27.42 -16.95 -4.66
N ASP A 122 27.01 -16.27 -3.58
CA ASP A 122 27.56 -16.39 -2.23
C ASP A 122 26.64 -17.23 -1.31
N ASP A 123 25.72 -18.02 -1.89
CA ASP A 123 24.73 -18.84 -1.21
C ASP A 123 23.73 -18.06 -0.32
N ASN A 124 23.58 -16.74 -0.52
CA ASN A 124 22.57 -15.97 0.19
C ASN A 124 21.21 -16.08 -0.48
N TYR A 125 20.16 -16.18 0.34
CA TYR A 125 18.79 -16.29 -0.15
C TYR A 125 18.31 -15.00 -0.83
N ARG A 126 17.76 -15.14 -2.04
CA ARG A 126 17.17 -14.06 -2.83
C ARG A 126 15.66 -14.04 -2.66
N TYR A 127 15.21 -13.01 -1.93
CA TYR A 127 13.80 -12.78 -1.65
C TYR A 127 13.04 -12.28 -2.88
N VAL A 128 11.79 -12.71 -3.01
CA VAL A 128 10.80 -11.93 -3.76
C VAL A 128 10.60 -10.61 -3.01
N LEU A 129 10.51 -9.50 -3.74
CA LEU A 129 10.21 -8.21 -3.15
C LEU A 129 8.77 -7.80 -3.47
N ILE A 130 8.03 -7.38 -2.45
CA ILE A 130 6.71 -6.74 -2.59
C ILE A 130 6.86 -5.28 -2.20
N ASP A 131 6.74 -4.38 -3.17
CA ASP A 131 6.99 -2.95 -3.02
C ASP A 131 8.33 -2.66 -2.29
N GLY A 132 9.37 -3.39 -2.70
CA GLY A 132 10.71 -3.33 -2.09
C GLY A 132 10.88 -4.07 -0.76
N GLN A 133 9.81 -4.58 -0.15
CA GLN A 133 9.88 -5.34 1.09
C GLN A 133 10.21 -6.82 0.82
N PRO A 134 11.20 -7.41 1.51
CA PRO A 134 11.52 -8.82 1.34
C PRO A 134 10.37 -9.70 1.85
N MET A 135 9.93 -10.62 0.99
CA MET A 135 8.88 -11.58 1.29
C MET A 135 9.49 -12.92 1.68
N LYS A 136 9.24 -13.34 2.93
CA LYS A 136 9.67 -14.67 3.38
C LYS A 136 8.85 -15.74 2.68
N GLU A 137 9.49 -16.78 2.18
CA GLU A 137 8.79 -17.92 1.61
C GLU A 137 9.37 -19.22 2.15
N ASN A 138 8.55 -20.26 2.10
CA ASN A 138 8.97 -21.63 2.36
C ASN A 138 9.05 -22.41 1.05
N ILE A 139 9.84 -23.49 1.06
CA ILE A 139 9.87 -24.45 -0.02
C ILE A 139 8.45 -25.02 -0.20
N GLY A 140 7.85 -24.76 -1.38
CA GLY A 140 6.49 -25.16 -1.71
C GLY A 140 5.42 -24.06 -1.66
N GLY A 141 5.79 -22.80 -1.39
CA GLY A 141 4.88 -21.65 -1.56
C GLY A 141 3.79 -21.52 -0.49
N ILE A 142 3.81 -22.37 0.54
CA ILE A 142 2.79 -22.36 1.61
C ILE A 142 3.07 -21.22 2.60
N VAL A 143 2.10 -20.32 2.73
CA VAL A 143 2.07 -19.28 3.77
C VAL A 143 1.63 -19.91 5.09
N THR A 144 2.55 -20.00 6.06
CA THR A 144 2.30 -20.69 7.34
C THR A 144 1.53 -19.82 8.35
N PRO A 145 0.91 -20.41 9.39
CA PRO A 145 0.28 -19.65 10.47
C PRO A 145 1.21 -18.63 11.15
N GLU A 146 2.51 -18.94 11.25
CA GLU A 146 3.52 -18.01 11.76
C GLU A 146 3.70 -16.79 10.84
N MET A 147 3.80 -17.01 9.52
CA MET A 147 3.88 -15.94 8.53
C MET A 147 2.61 -15.07 8.55
N ILE A 148 1.43 -15.70 8.67
CA ILE A 148 0.15 -15.01 8.83
C ILE A 148 0.18 -14.14 10.09
N SER A 149 0.61 -14.68 11.22
CA SER A 149 0.70 -13.96 12.49
C SER A 149 1.62 -12.72 12.40
N ILE A 150 2.81 -12.86 11.81
CA ILE A 150 3.76 -11.76 11.57
C ILE A 150 3.15 -10.70 10.64
N GLY A 151 2.45 -11.15 9.60
CA GLY A 151 1.73 -10.29 8.68
C GLY A 151 2.67 -9.41 7.84
N ASN A 152 3.79 -9.93 7.35
CA ASN A 152 4.71 -9.23 6.45
C ASN A 152 4.86 -10.01 5.13
N PRO A 153 5.07 -9.36 3.98
CA PRO A 153 5.14 -7.90 3.78
C PRO A 153 3.76 -7.21 3.87
N ARG A 154 3.74 -5.89 4.12
CA ARG A 154 2.50 -5.12 4.36
C ARG A 154 2.23 -4.10 3.26
N VAL A 155 0.97 -3.98 2.86
CA VAL A 155 0.48 -2.92 1.98
C VAL A 155 -0.68 -2.20 2.64
N TYR A 156 -0.59 -0.88 2.73
CA TYR A 156 -1.49 -0.04 3.50
C TYR A 156 -2.44 0.77 2.61
N ASN A 157 -3.75 0.76 2.93
CA ASN A 157 -4.68 1.80 2.49
C ASN A 157 -5.00 2.69 3.68
N TYR A 158 -5.30 3.96 3.40
CA TYR A 158 -5.71 4.93 4.41
C TYR A 158 -7.23 5.13 4.33
N THR A 159 -7.87 5.46 5.44
CA THR A 159 -9.32 5.73 5.45
C THR A 159 -9.68 6.91 4.55
N ASP A 160 -10.82 6.80 3.86
CA ASP A 160 -11.37 7.85 2.99
C ASP A 160 -11.55 9.17 3.75
N ARG A 161 -10.71 10.17 3.46
CA ARG A 161 -10.83 11.50 4.09
C ARG A 161 -12.15 12.21 3.77
N SER A 162 -12.86 11.79 2.73
CA SER A 162 -14.18 12.34 2.37
C SER A 162 -15.34 11.89 3.28
N SER A 163 -15.12 10.92 4.17
CA SER A 163 -16.17 10.40 5.07
C SER A 163 -16.20 11.05 6.47
N THR A 164 -15.27 11.96 6.77
CA THR A 164 -15.14 12.60 8.10
C THR A 164 -15.84 13.96 8.23
N SER A 165 -16.69 14.38 7.28
CA SER A 165 -17.38 15.68 7.33
C SER A 165 -18.89 15.58 7.11
N SER A 166 -19.55 14.64 7.80
CA SER A 166 -21.01 14.56 7.89
C SER A 166 -21.46 14.04 9.26
N GLU A 167 -20.95 14.62 10.34
CA GLU A 167 -21.59 14.52 11.65
C GLU A 167 -22.07 15.92 12.01
N SER A 168 -23.20 16.29 11.42
CA SER A 168 -23.91 17.54 11.72
C SER A 168 -24.55 17.42 13.10
N ASP A 169 -24.13 18.29 14.01
CA ASP A 169 -24.80 18.57 15.28
C ASP A 169 -26.33 18.70 15.11
N PRO A 170 -27.14 18.15 16.03
CA PRO A 170 -28.59 18.31 15.97
C PRO A 170 -28.97 19.72 16.44
N THR A 171 -29.42 20.58 15.53
CA THR A 171 -30.08 21.84 15.91
C THR A 171 -31.58 21.60 16.12
N PRO A 172 -32.22 22.11 17.18
CA PRO A 172 -33.65 21.90 17.45
C PRO A 172 -34.55 22.68 16.48
N PRO A 173 -35.78 22.20 16.16
CA PRO A 173 -36.69 22.91 15.27
C PRO A 173 -37.49 23.95 16.06
N THR A 174 -37.81 25.10 15.46
CA THR A 174 -39.12 25.80 15.59
C THR A 174 -39.13 27.09 14.74
N GLY A 175 -40.18 27.26 13.91
CA GLY A 175 -40.82 28.56 13.70
C GLY A 175 -40.81 29.16 12.30
N GLN A 176 -41.92 29.01 11.56
CA GLN A 176 -42.31 29.82 10.40
C GLN A 176 -42.69 31.25 10.80
N SER A 177 -42.34 32.26 9.97
CA SER A 177 -43.25 33.36 9.60
C SER A 177 -42.73 34.18 8.39
N ASP A 178 -43.60 34.27 7.38
CA ASP A 178 -43.95 35.33 6.41
C ASP A 178 -42.97 36.34 5.75
N GLN A 179 -43.27 36.52 4.45
CA GLN A 179 -42.93 37.55 3.43
C GLN A 179 -42.40 38.93 3.91
N LEU A 180 -41.50 39.55 3.10
CA LEU A 180 -41.78 40.72 2.23
C LEU A 180 -40.50 41.36 1.58
N ASP A 181 -40.59 41.64 0.27
CA ASP A 181 -39.92 42.64 -0.63
C ASP A 181 -38.38 42.85 -0.79
N LYS A 182 -37.98 42.96 -2.08
CA LYS A 182 -36.75 43.55 -2.68
C LYS A 182 -36.94 45.10 -2.78
N PRO A 183 -35.98 46.00 -3.17
CA PRO A 183 -34.62 45.78 -3.70
C PRO A 183 -33.50 46.80 -3.33
N THR A 184 -32.32 46.60 -3.96
CA THR A 184 -31.34 47.60 -4.47
C THR A 184 -30.07 47.87 -3.65
N GLY A 185 -28.89 47.76 -4.30
CA GLY A 185 -27.69 48.53 -3.90
C GLY A 185 -26.33 47.83 -4.02
N ALA A 186 -25.69 47.97 -5.19
CA ALA A 186 -24.26 48.12 -5.50
C ALA A 186 -23.14 47.70 -4.51
N GLY A 187 -22.11 47.01 -5.04
CA GLY A 187 -20.72 47.24 -4.61
C GLY A 187 -19.75 46.04 -4.64
N ALA A 188 -18.77 46.13 -5.55
CA ALA A 188 -17.37 45.71 -5.40
C ALA A 188 -16.98 44.21 -5.27
N THR A 189 -16.50 43.69 -6.41
CA THR A 189 -15.16 43.07 -6.61
C THR A 189 -14.49 42.30 -5.46
N GLY A 190 -14.32 40.98 -5.70
CA GLY A 190 -13.01 40.31 -5.63
C GLY A 190 -12.48 39.91 -4.25
N TYR A 191 -12.59 38.63 -3.91
CA TYR A 191 -11.66 37.96 -3.00
C TYR A 191 -11.28 36.59 -3.56
N LEU A 192 -10.05 36.50 -4.06
CA LEU A 192 -9.29 35.25 -4.12
C LEU A 192 -8.75 34.93 -2.71
N PRO A 193 -8.48 33.65 -2.39
CA PRO A 193 -8.17 33.20 -1.04
C PRO A 193 -6.76 33.62 -0.60
N ALA A 194 -6.63 34.03 0.66
CA ALA A 194 -5.36 34.25 1.33
C ALA A 194 -4.70 32.91 1.69
N MET A 195 -3.39 32.88 1.46
CA MET A 195 -2.48 31.76 1.54
C MET A 195 -2.05 31.43 2.97
N SER A 196 -1.62 30.18 3.14
CA SER A 196 -0.57 29.69 4.05
C SER A 196 -0.85 29.72 5.55
N ASP A 197 -1.50 28.63 5.94
CA ASP A 197 -1.27 27.83 7.13
C ASP A 197 0.25 27.69 7.47
N TRP A 198 0.72 28.39 8.51
CA TRP A 198 2.12 28.38 9.00
C TRP A 198 2.25 28.04 10.49
N GLN A 199 1.23 27.47 11.13
CA GLN A 199 1.25 27.27 12.58
C GLN A 199 1.84 25.94 13.08
N ASN A 200 2.37 25.06 12.22
CA ASN A 200 3.03 23.83 12.68
C ASN A 200 4.40 23.59 12.03
N LEU A 201 5.34 24.51 12.24
CA LEU A 201 6.78 24.27 12.05
C LEU A 201 7.55 24.48 13.37
N SER A 202 7.25 23.67 14.39
CA SER A 202 7.99 23.72 15.66
C SER A 202 8.46 22.35 16.20
N LEU A 203 8.33 21.25 15.43
CA LEU A 203 8.78 19.92 15.89
C LEU A 203 9.95 19.29 15.11
N VAL A 204 10.62 20.01 14.21
CA VAL A 204 11.80 19.49 13.48
C VAL A 204 13.15 19.98 14.05
N LEU A 205 13.17 20.94 14.98
CA LEU A 205 14.43 21.48 15.54
C LEU A 205 14.84 20.91 16.92
N ILE A 206 14.01 20.11 17.59
CA ILE A 206 14.38 19.51 18.89
C ILE A 206 15.18 18.20 18.71
N GLY A 207 15.02 17.49 17.57
CA GLY A 207 15.73 16.23 17.30
C GLY A 207 17.20 16.38 16.94
N ILE A 208 17.61 17.49 16.32
CA ILE A 208 19.01 17.72 15.88
C ILE A 208 19.91 18.14 17.06
N GLY A 209 19.34 18.77 18.10
CA GLY A 209 20.08 19.18 19.30
C GLY A 209 20.57 18.02 20.18
N LEU A 210 19.82 16.91 20.25
CA LEU A 210 20.16 15.78 21.14
C LEU A 210 21.26 14.86 20.55
N LEU A 211 21.41 14.80 19.23
CA LEU A 211 22.46 14.00 18.57
C LEU A 211 23.86 14.63 18.65
N THR A 212 23.94 15.97 18.74
CA THR A 212 25.22 16.68 18.86
C THR A 212 25.78 16.65 20.29
N LEU A 213 24.92 16.61 21.32
CA LEU A 213 25.35 16.52 22.72
C LEU A 213 25.93 15.13 23.08
N ALA A 214 25.34 14.05 22.54
CA ALA A 214 25.79 12.67 22.78
C ALA A 214 27.16 12.37 22.14
N THR A 215 27.41 12.91 20.94
CA THR A 215 28.72 12.76 20.25
C THR A 215 29.82 13.56 20.93
N TYR A 216 29.52 14.76 21.45
CA TYR A 216 30.49 15.56 22.21
C TYR A 216 30.97 14.86 23.50
N PHE A 217 30.07 14.23 24.26
CA PHE A 217 30.44 13.52 25.50
C PHE A 217 31.25 12.23 25.26
N LEU A 218 30.96 11.48 24.19
CA LEU A 218 31.70 10.26 23.85
C LEU A 218 33.15 10.54 23.39
N ILE A 219 33.37 11.65 22.68
CA ILE A 219 34.72 12.06 22.25
C ILE A 219 35.55 12.56 23.45
N LYS A 220 34.94 13.33 24.36
CA LYS A 220 35.63 13.80 25.58
C LYS A 220 36.03 12.64 26.50
N HIS A 221 35.18 11.62 26.65
CA HIS A 221 35.48 10.46 27.50
C HIS A 221 36.59 9.54 26.95
N LYS A 222 36.76 9.43 25.62
CA LYS A 222 37.87 8.68 25.01
C LYS A 222 39.22 9.37 25.20
N LYS A 223 39.25 10.71 25.20
CA LYS A 223 40.50 11.48 25.36
C LYS A 223 41.06 11.42 26.79
N ALA A 224 40.19 11.24 27.80
CA ALA A 224 40.60 11.10 29.20
C ALA A 224 41.17 9.71 29.57
N ARG A 225 40.99 8.70 28.72
CA ARG A 225 41.50 7.33 28.93
C ARG A 225 42.83 7.02 28.24
N ASN A 226 43.29 7.93 27.36
CA ASN A 226 44.46 7.72 26.51
C ASN A 226 45.62 8.71 26.77
N HIS A 227 45.64 9.35 27.94
CA HIS A 227 46.83 10.04 28.42
C HIS A 227 47.40 9.25 29.61
N PRO A 228 48.68 8.82 29.55
CA PRO A 228 49.34 8.08 30.63
C PRO A 228 49.54 8.93 31.89
#